data_AF-A0A559LY79-F1
#
_entry.id   AF-A0A559LY79-F1
#
_cell.length_a   1.000
_cell.length_b   1.000
_cell.length_c   1.000
_cell.angle_alpha   90.00
_cell.angle_beta   90.00
_cell.angle_gamma   90.00
#
_symmetry.space_group_name_H-M   'P 1'
#
loop_
_entity.id
_entity.type
_entity.pdbx_description
1 polymer ?
#
loop_
_entity_poly.entity_id
_entity_poly.type
_entity_poly.pdbx_seq_one_letter_code
_entity_poly.pdbx_strand_id
1 'polypeptide(L)'
;IPALDERHKAQRPKTKMVLPSAILLPLYLYPSAPTTWTPLYNSLTAHPTTHFDVVINPDSGPELVGPSDSALSDYVAAVSQLRTYPNVHIFGY
;
A
#
# COMPACT_ATOMS: atom_id res chain seq x y z
N ILE A 1 64.85 9.52 -4.72
CA ILE A 1 63.67 10.16 -4.09
C ILE A 1 62.55 10.13 -5.14
N PRO A 2 61.45 9.35 -4.97
CA PRO A 2 60.49 9.10 -6.03
C PRO A 2 59.24 9.99 -5.91
N ALA A 3 58.63 10.34 -7.03
CA ALA A 3 57.21 10.68 -7.10
C ALA A 3 56.65 10.16 -8.43
N LEU A 4 55.89 9.06 -8.36
CA LEU A 4 55.00 8.59 -9.42
C LEU A 4 53.75 9.47 -9.38
N ASP A 5 53.57 10.27 -10.43
CA ASP A 5 52.48 11.22 -10.59
C ASP A 5 51.23 10.52 -11.19
N GLU A 6 50.13 10.66 -10.46
CA GLU A 6 48.72 10.68 -10.90
C GLU A 6 48.12 9.47 -11.63
N ARG A 7 47.78 8.42 -10.84
CA ARG A 7 46.62 7.60 -11.19
C ARG A 7 45.35 8.43 -10.98
N HIS A 8 44.80 8.92 -12.09
CA HIS A 8 43.46 9.48 -12.18
C HIS A 8 42.46 8.56 -11.48
N LYS A 9 41.98 9.01 -10.32
CA LYS A 9 40.96 8.34 -9.53
C LYS A 9 39.62 8.53 -10.25
N ALA A 10 39.33 7.67 -11.22
CA ALA A 10 38.00 7.59 -11.83
C ALA A 10 36.97 7.44 -10.71
N GLN A 11 36.15 8.48 -10.52
CA GLN A 11 35.09 8.47 -9.54
C GLN A 11 34.04 7.47 -10.01
N ARG A 12 33.83 6.41 -9.23
CA ARG A 12 32.74 5.46 -9.43
C ARG A 12 31.42 6.24 -9.51
N PRO A 13 30.54 5.96 -10.50
CA PRO A 13 29.23 6.60 -10.55
C PRO A 13 28.51 6.35 -9.23
N LYS A 14 28.15 7.44 -8.54
CA LYS A 14 27.31 7.36 -7.34
C LYS A 14 25.89 7.06 -7.80
N THR A 15 25.53 5.78 -7.81
CA THR A 15 24.13 5.38 -7.99
C THR A 15 23.31 6.02 -6.88
N LYS A 16 22.33 6.86 -7.24
CA LYS A 16 21.32 7.32 -6.27
C LYS A 16 20.51 6.10 -5.85
N MET A 17 20.78 5.61 -4.66
CA MET A 17 19.95 4.59 -4.03
C MET A 17 18.66 5.27 -3.60
N VAL A 18 17.56 4.96 -4.28
CA VAL A 18 16.22 5.35 -3.83
C VAL A 18 15.74 4.22 -2.94
N LEU A 19 15.48 4.53 -1.67
CA LEU A 19 14.86 3.55 -0.78
C LEU A 19 13.41 3.33 -1.24
N PRO A 20 12.93 2.07 -1.31
CA PRO A 20 11.54 1.80 -1.63
C PRO A 20 10.64 2.50 -0.61
N SER A 21 9.57 3.11 -1.10
CA SER A 21 8.56 3.80 -0.28
C SER A 21 7.21 3.14 -0.51
N ALA A 22 6.37 3.13 0.52
CA ALA A 22 5.00 2.64 0.45
C ALA A 22 4.00 3.79 0.66
N ILE A 23 2.80 3.63 0.12
CA ILE A 23 1.68 4.55 0.35
C ILE A 23 0.91 4.06 1.58
N LEU A 24 0.92 4.82 2.66
CA LEU A 24 0.04 4.59 3.82
C LEU A 24 -1.32 5.24 3.56
N LEU A 25 -2.38 4.45 3.56
CA LEU A 25 -3.74 4.89 3.25
C LEU A 25 -4.72 4.52 4.37
N PRO A 26 -5.19 5.49 5.18
CA PRO A 26 -6.32 5.29 6.09
C PRO A 26 -7.62 5.27 5.29
N LEU A 27 -8.14 4.08 5.01
CA LEU A 27 -9.37 3.88 4.22
C LEU A 27 -10.58 3.77 5.16
N TYR A 28 -11.00 4.90 5.71
CA TYR A 28 -12.12 4.98 6.66
C TYR A 28 -13.47 5.25 5.97
N LEU A 29 -13.55 4.91 4.69
CA LEU A 29 -14.75 5.08 3.88
C LEU A 29 -15.55 3.77 3.90
N TYR A 30 -16.78 3.83 4.36
CA TYR A 30 -17.69 2.67 4.38
C TYR A 30 -17.93 2.11 2.96
N PRO A 31 -17.72 0.80 2.71
CA PRO A 31 -17.84 0.20 1.39
C PRO A 31 -19.30 -0.18 1.05
N SER A 32 -20.20 0.80 1.01
CA SER A 32 -21.64 0.59 0.76
C SER A 32 -22.00 -0.07 -0.59
N ALA A 33 -21.05 -0.16 -1.53
CA ALA A 33 -21.20 -0.83 -2.81
C ALA A 33 -19.83 -1.36 -3.29
N PRO A 34 -19.80 -2.37 -4.18
CA PRO A 34 -18.55 -2.89 -4.75
C PRO A 34 -17.70 -1.82 -5.46
N THR A 35 -18.32 -0.74 -5.92
CA THR A 35 -17.66 0.37 -6.64
C THR A 35 -17.20 1.51 -5.74
N THR A 36 -17.52 1.49 -4.44
CA THR A 36 -17.19 2.61 -3.54
C THR A 36 -15.68 2.85 -3.45
N TRP A 37 -14.89 1.77 -3.52
CA TRP A 37 -13.42 1.85 -3.50
C TRP A 37 -12.79 1.75 -4.90
N THR A 38 -13.55 1.97 -5.99
CA THR A 38 -13.03 1.95 -7.37
C THR A 38 -11.78 2.80 -7.59
N PRO A 39 -11.67 4.03 -7.04
CA PRO A 39 -10.43 4.81 -7.18
C PRO A 39 -9.19 4.10 -6.62
N LEU A 40 -9.34 3.40 -5.49
CA LEU A 40 -8.25 2.59 -4.92
C LEU A 40 -7.93 1.42 -5.84
N TYR A 41 -8.93 0.63 -6.25
CA TYR A 41 -8.72 -0.52 -7.15
C TYR A 41 -8.02 -0.12 -8.46
N ASN A 42 -8.42 0.99 -9.07
CA ASN A 42 -7.78 1.53 -10.26
C ASN A 42 -6.31 1.89 -10.01
N SER A 43 -6.00 2.48 -8.85
CA SER A 43 -4.64 2.83 -8.46
C SER A 43 -3.76 1.60 -8.24
N LEU A 44 -4.30 0.56 -7.60
CA LEU A 44 -3.60 -0.71 -7.38
C LEU A 44 -3.25 -1.40 -8.69
N THR A 45 -4.18 -1.44 -9.65
CA THR A 45 -3.95 -1.99 -10.99
C THR A 45 -2.96 -1.17 -11.80
N ALA A 46 -3.05 0.16 -11.74
CA ALA A 46 -2.17 1.06 -12.51
C ALA A 46 -0.72 1.07 -11.98
N HIS A 47 -0.51 0.75 -10.70
CA HIS A 47 0.80 0.82 -10.05
C HIS A 47 1.22 -0.51 -9.39
N PRO A 48 1.46 -1.57 -10.19
CA PRO A 48 1.71 -2.92 -9.66
C PRO A 48 3.01 -3.06 -8.85
N THR A 49 3.95 -2.11 -9.00
CA THR A 49 5.23 -2.11 -8.26
C THR A 49 5.22 -1.19 -7.03
N THR A 50 4.16 -0.41 -6.84
CA THR A 50 3.99 0.46 -5.67
C THR A 50 3.26 -0.31 -4.59
N HIS A 51 3.83 -0.35 -3.38
CA HIS A 51 3.18 -0.97 -2.22
C HIS A 51 2.20 0.00 -1.56
N PHE A 52 1.03 -0.53 -1.19
CA PHE A 52 -0.02 0.19 -0.48
C PHE A 52 -0.29 -0.48 0.87
N ASP A 53 -0.05 0.25 1.95
CA ASP A 53 -0.38 -0.13 3.31
C ASP A 53 -1.74 0.50 3.66
N VAL A 54 -2.81 -0.29 3.59
CA VAL A 54 -4.20 0.16 3.73
C VAL A 54 -4.70 -0.15 5.14
N VAL A 55 -5.12 0.88 5.87
CA VAL A 55 -5.72 0.74 7.20
C VAL A 55 -7.24 0.76 7.09
N ILE A 56 -7.88 -0.33 7.50
CA ILE A 56 -9.34 -0.49 7.51
C ILE A 56 -9.84 -0.23 8.94
N ASN A 57 -10.87 0.61 9.04
CA ASN A 57 -11.47 0.98 10.32
C ASN A 57 -13.01 0.94 10.21
N PRO A 58 -13.65 -0.19 10.51
CA PRO A 58 -15.10 -0.31 10.47
C PRO A 58 -15.83 0.60 11.45
N ASP A 59 -15.39 0.64 12.71
CA ASP A 59 -16.02 1.44 13.78
C ASP A 59 -15.02 1.81 14.90
N SER A 60 -14.06 2.69 14.59
CA SER A 60 -12.95 3.04 15.52
C SER A 60 -12.27 1.81 16.15
N GLY A 61 -12.17 0.75 15.35
CA GLY A 61 -11.93 -0.61 15.78
C GLY A 61 -12.75 -1.59 14.93
N PRO A 62 -12.70 -2.88 15.25
CA PRO A 62 -13.42 -3.90 14.49
C PRO A 62 -14.92 -3.97 14.77
N GLU A 63 -15.48 -3.19 15.72
CA GLU A 63 -16.74 -3.55 16.37
C GLU A 63 -17.95 -3.43 15.43
N LEU A 64 -18.34 -4.57 14.87
CA LEU A 64 -19.54 -4.82 14.10
C LEU A 64 -20.26 -5.99 14.77
N VAL A 65 -21.49 -5.78 15.20
CA VAL A 65 -22.14 -6.69 16.15
C VAL A 65 -22.97 -7.75 15.42
N GLY A 66 -22.30 -8.86 15.10
CA GLY A 66 -22.94 -10.12 14.71
C GLY A 66 -23.17 -10.33 13.21
N PRO A 67 -23.44 -11.58 12.79
CA PRO A 67 -23.52 -11.99 11.38
C PRO A 67 -24.72 -11.41 10.60
N SER A 68 -25.66 -10.75 11.28
CA SER A 68 -26.81 -10.06 10.67
C SER A 68 -26.55 -8.59 10.34
N ASP A 69 -25.37 -8.06 10.70
CA ASP A 69 -25.00 -6.69 10.37
C ASP A 69 -24.59 -6.60 8.89
N SER A 70 -25.40 -5.91 8.08
CA SER A 70 -25.09 -5.70 6.67
C SER A 70 -23.77 -4.97 6.45
N ALA A 71 -23.34 -4.15 7.41
CA ALA A 71 -22.04 -3.49 7.33
C ALA A 71 -20.89 -4.51 7.40
N LEU A 72 -21.04 -5.58 8.19
CA LEU A 72 -20.05 -6.66 8.25
C LEU A 72 -19.92 -7.36 6.90
N SER A 73 -21.04 -7.67 6.22
CA SER A 73 -20.98 -8.28 4.89
C SER A 73 -20.32 -7.36 3.85
N ASP A 74 -20.58 -6.05 3.91
CA ASP A 74 -19.99 -5.08 2.99
C ASP A 74 -18.47 -4.98 3.17
N TYR A 75 -18.01 -4.88 4.42
CA TYR A 75 -16.58 -4.89 4.73
C TYR A 75 -15.91 -6.22 4.33
N VAL A 76 -16.54 -7.37 4.60
CA VAL A 76 -16.00 -8.68 4.20
C VAL A 76 -15.84 -8.77 2.68
N ALA A 77 -16.85 -8.34 1.91
CA ALA A 77 -16.78 -8.36 0.45
C ALA A 77 -15.66 -7.44 -0.08
N ALA A 78 -15.59 -6.20 0.43
CA ALA A 78 -14.60 -5.22 -0.02
C ALA A 78 -13.16 -5.60 0.37
N VAL A 79 -12.95 -6.08 1.60
CA VAL A 79 -11.64 -6.58 2.06
C VAL A 79 -11.21 -7.82 1.28
N SER A 80 -12.15 -8.71 0.95
CA SER A 80 -11.86 -9.89 0.11
C SER A 80 -11.38 -9.48 -1.28
N GLN A 81 -11.99 -8.45 -1.88
CA GLN A 81 -11.53 -7.89 -3.14
C GLN A 81 -10.15 -7.24 -3.02
N LEU A 82 -9.88 -6.45 -1.97
CA LEU A 82 -8.54 -5.88 -1.77
C LEU A 82 -7.44 -6.95 -1.65
N ARG A 83 -7.74 -8.08 -1.01
CA ARG A 83 -6.79 -9.20 -0.87
C ARG A 83 -6.37 -9.86 -2.18
N THR A 84 -7.07 -9.58 -3.30
CA THR A 84 -6.65 -10.12 -4.62
C THR A 84 -5.48 -9.36 -5.22
N TYR A 85 -5.10 -8.20 -4.67
CA TYR A 85 -4.02 -7.36 -5.18
C TYR A 85 -2.70 -7.69 -4.47
N PRO A 86 -1.64 -8.11 -5.19
CA PRO A 86 -0.38 -8.54 -4.58
C PRO A 86 0.44 -7.37 -3.99
N ASN A 87 0.12 -6.13 -4.38
CA ASN A 87 0.79 -4.91 -3.95
C ASN A 87 0.06 -4.20 -2.79
N VAL A 88 -0.83 -4.90 -2.09
CA VAL A 88 -1.58 -4.38 -0.92
C VAL A 88 -1.21 -5.14 0.34
N HIS A 89 -0.96 -4.40 1.42
CA HIS A 89 -0.96 -4.90 2.78
C HIS A 89 -2.12 -4.27 3.54
N ILE A 90 -2.90 -5.09 4.24
CA ILE A 90 -4.10 -4.64 4.95
C ILE A 90 -3.84 -4.69 6.45
N PHE A 91 -4.14 -3.59 7.13
CA PHE A 91 -4.08 -3.43 8.57
C PHE A 91 -5.47 -3.12 9.11
N GLY A 92 -5.84 -3.71 10.25
CA GLY A 92 -7.00 -3.28 11.03
C GLY A 92 -6.59 -2.19 12.01
N TYR A 93 -7.41 -1.16 12.13
CA TYR A 93 -7.42 -0.26 13.30
C TYR A 93 -8.07 -0.99 14.47
#